data_AF-A0A8H8DNG0-F1
#
_entry.id   AF-A0A8H8DNG0-F1
#
_cell.length_a   1.000
_cell.length_b   1.000
_cell.length_c   1.000
_cell.angle_alpha   90.00
_cell.angle_beta   90.00
_cell.angle_gamma   90.00
#
_symmetry.space_group_name_H-M   'P 1'
#
loop_
_entity.id
_entity.type
_entity.pdbx_description
1 polymer ?
#
loop_
_entity_poly.entity_id
_entity_poly.type
_entity_poly.pdbx_seq_one_letter_code
_entity_poly.pdbx_strand_id
1 'polypeptide(L)'
;MKHENPKTSREYPHGKSGFLEHLSDSNLYSSLFSSTSSSRSNFLPYTLCDQLRDAYGTLSLIDPRMDVFCNVYLDDQAYSGVLEGIITDVQSLYSEIQKLQTPSHEECRRLLSLCHFLQHLLPRLASACDKLALSCYRKIRKDTAAAILLRALAGRSETLERCKLGMEQVCVILSGLSQELRHACVAWPYMCRDLIATAHRKCTSLHQQLGSALTKPASEEVCLLVTDCTHYSQHCDDKTRALCKRLGTACMNSGYLSQSFLDDMLFVGEEEAKGVFNDVFDRYGVFIGTPPPTKRNSWDPSLSLLIQDEKLDPTAGSCYLITEECMFSSSDPFLVPLCTNGHGNAIAKDACSGYPARLTGIPGGYLDELTKVLSEFESVGLNFDALSAGIFPVGLTDDYCTRVQSLCYYYGGFGSEDLRHKCKKLESECYKKSYFSSTLKSILGSSYQQLSETSSNSESCVSLLTRKCKESTGLGFSAIYLCLHPLTTCNTLIENVLE
;
A
#
# COMPACT_ATOMS: atom_id res chain seq x y z
N MET A 1 -51.56 -19.77 -19.84
CA MET A 1 -51.54 -18.54 -19.01
C MET A 1 -50.17 -18.45 -18.36
N LYS A 2 -49.26 -17.71 -19.00
CA LYS A 2 -47.90 -17.46 -18.51
C LYS A 2 -47.90 -16.06 -17.92
N HIS A 3 -47.47 -15.94 -16.67
CA HIS A 3 -47.23 -14.66 -16.01
C HIS A 3 -45.97 -14.03 -16.62
N GLU A 4 -46.11 -12.87 -17.25
CA GLU A 4 -45.01 -11.98 -17.62
C GLU A 4 -44.68 -11.09 -16.42
N ASN A 5 -43.42 -11.15 -15.97
CA ASN A 5 -42.81 -10.19 -15.04
C ASN A 5 -42.51 -8.89 -15.80
N PRO A 6 -42.90 -7.70 -15.32
CA PRO A 6 -42.50 -6.45 -15.93
C PRO A 6 -41.07 -6.10 -15.52
N LYS A 7 -40.12 -6.34 -16.44
CA LYS A 7 -38.81 -5.68 -16.43
C LYS A 7 -39.05 -4.18 -16.64
N THR A 8 -38.73 -3.36 -15.66
CA THR A 8 -38.62 -1.90 -15.82
C THR A 8 -37.17 -1.49 -15.66
N SER A 9 -36.38 -1.70 -16.70
CA SER A 9 -35.17 -0.93 -16.95
C SER A 9 -35.60 0.44 -17.49
N ARG A 10 -35.56 1.48 -16.66
CA ARG A 10 -35.71 2.86 -17.15
C ARG A 10 -34.38 3.27 -17.79
N GLU A 11 -34.37 3.40 -19.11
CA GLU A 11 -33.31 4.07 -19.85
C GLU A 11 -33.33 5.56 -19.50
N TYR A 12 -32.23 6.08 -18.97
CA TYR A 12 -32.01 7.50 -18.74
C TYR A 12 -31.43 8.15 -20.02
N PRO A 13 -31.84 9.38 -20.37
CA PRO A 13 -31.37 10.05 -21.58
C PRO A 13 -29.89 10.41 -21.50
N HIS A 14 -29.18 10.20 -22.61
CA HIS A 14 -27.75 10.52 -22.79
C HIS A 14 -27.47 12.04 -22.63
N GLY A 15 -27.20 12.44 -21.39
CA GLY A 15 -26.45 13.65 -21.03
C GLY A 15 -25.05 13.28 -20.56
N LYS A 16 -24.10 14.22 -20.60
CA LYS A 16 -22.68 14.03 -20.23
C LYS A 16 -22.51 13.08 -19.03
N SER A 17 -21.79 11.98 -19.25
CA SER A 17 -21.43 10.94 -18.28
C SER A 17 -20.78 11.53 -17.03
N GLY A 18 -21.39 11.32 -15.86
CA GLY A 18 -20.80 11.66 -14.56
C GLY A 18 -19.69 10.68 -14.15
N PHE A 19 -18.95 10.97 -13.08
CA PHE A 19 -17.82 10.13 -12.65
C PHE A 19 -18.24 8.84 -11.90
N LEU A 20 -19.54 8.58 -11.76
CA LEU A 20 -20.13 7.49 -10.98
C LEU A 20 -20.66 6.31 -11.81
N GLU A 21 -20.47 6.30 -13.14
CA GLU A 21 -21.06 5.31 -14.06
C GLU A 21 -20.73 3.84 -13.75
N HIS A 22 -19.67 3.57 -12.99
CA HIS A 22 -19.23 2.22 -12.64
C HIS A 22 -19.77 1.70 -11.29
N LEU A 23 -20.52 2.52 -10.53
CA LEU A 23 -21.11 2.10 -9.27
C LEU A 23 -22.49 1.45 -9.47
N SER A 24 -22.72 0.32 -8.80
CA SER A 24 -24.08 -0.20 -8.62
C SER A 24 -24.91 0.76 -7.76
N ASP A 25 -26.24 0.70 -7.91
CA ASP A 25 -27.15 1.48 -7.07
C ASP A 25 -26.92 1.17 -5.58
N SER A 26 -26.71 -0.10 -5.22
CA SER A 26 -26.37 -0.53 -3.86
C SER A 26 -25.11 0.16 -3.31
N ASN A 27 -24.05 0.30 -4.12
CA ASN A 27 -22.81 0.94 -3.70
C ASN A 27 -22.95 2.46 -3.56
N LEU A 28 -23.75 3.08 -4.42
CA LEU A 28 -24.04 4.50 -4.30
C LEU A 28 -24.93 4.77 -3.08
N TYR A 29 -25.95 3.94 -2.85
CA TYR A 29 -26.76 4.01 -1.63
C TYR A 29 -25.97 3.74 -0.36
N SER A 30 -25.05 2.77 -0.34
CA SER A 30 -24.23 2.49 0.85
C SER A 30 -23.39 3.69 1.28
N SER A 31 -22.86 4.47 0.32
CA SER A 31 -22.16 5.72 0.61
C SER A 31 -23.04 6.80 1.26
N LEU A 32 -24.36 6.72 1.04
CA LEU A 32 -25.34 7.63 1.62
C LEU A 32 -25.84 7.18 3.01
N PHE A 33 -25.60 5.94 3.43
CA PHE A 33 -26.06 5.41 4.71
C PHE A 33 -25.10 5.73 5.86
N SER A 34 -25.60 6.44 6.89
CA SER A 34 -24.95 6.58 8.20
C SER A 34 -25.47 5.51 9.17
N SER A 35 -24.58 4.81 9.88
CA SER A 35 -24.92 3.67 10.75
C SER A 35 -25.62 4.04 12.07
N THR A 36 -26.15 5.26 12.24
CA THR A 36 -26.48 5.82 13.56
C THR A 36 -27.93 5.80 14.01
N SER A 37 -28.91 5.36 13.20
CA SER A 37 -30.32 5.35 13.67
C SER A 37 -30.97 3.97 13.60
N SER A 38 -31.29 3.41 14.76
CA SER A 38 -32.07 2.19 14.94
C SER A 38 -33.59 2.35 14.68
N SER A 39 -34.05 3.50 14.16
CA SER A 39 -35.47 3.80 13.95
C SER A 39 -35.86 3.84 12.47
N ARG A 40 -36.74 2.92 12.07
CA ARG A 40 -37.24 2.65 10.70
C ARG A 40 -37.89 3.80 9.92
N SER A 41 -37.99 5.03 10.42
CA SER A 41 -38.93 6.01 9.84
C SER A 41 -38.36 7.38 9.44
N ASN A 42 -37.06 7.69 9.58
CA ASN A 42 -36.49 8.97 9.13
C ASN A 42 -35.06 8.81 8.56
N PHE A 43 -34.91 7.92 7.57
CA PHE A 43 -33.63 7.44 7.03
C PHE A 43 -33.08 8.22 5.83
N LEU A 44 -33.46 9.49 5.66
CA LEU A 44 -32.79 10.32 4.64
C LEU A 44 -31.56 10.99 5.26
N PRO A 45 -30.37 10.86 4.66
CA PRO A 45 -29.20 11.63 5.03
C PRO A 45 -29.39 13.04 4.46
N TYR A 46 -30.39 13.77 4.92
CA TYR A 46 -30.63 15.16 4.49
C TYR A 46 -29.31 15.94 4.60
N THR A 47 -28.52 15.70 5.65
CA THR A 47 -27.20 16.31 5.85
C THR A 47 -26.19 16.03 4.73
N LEU A 48 -26.05 14.81 4.21
CA LEU A 48 -25.09 14.51 3.14
C LEU A 48 -25.60 14.98 1.78
N CYS A 49 -26.88 14.78 1.49
CA CYS A 49 -27.49 15.27 0.26
C CYS A 49 -27.46 16.80 0.18
N ASP A 50 -27.65 17.49 1.31
CA ASP A 50 -27.53 18.95 1.40
C ASP A 50 -26.06 19.38 1.24
N GLN A 51 -25.11 18.70 1.90
CA GLN A 51 -23.67 18.95 1.67
C GLN A 51 -23.29 18.77 0.20
N LEU A 52 -23.81 17.75 -0.47
CA LEU A 52 -23.56 17.52 -1.89
C LEU A 52 -24.20 18.60 -2.76
N ARG A 53 -25.41 19.07 -2.44
CA ARG A 53 -26.05 20.21 -3.14
C ARG A 53 -25.25 21.49 -2.94
N ASP A 54 -24.78 21.76 -1.73
CA ASP A 54 -23.96 22.93 -1.43
C ASP A 54 -22.62 22.88 -2.19
N ALA A 55 -22.00 21.69 -2.24
CA ALA A 55 -20.69 21.49 -2.84
C ALA A 55 -20.71 21.42 -4.38
N TYR A 56 -21.74 20.83 -4.98
CA TYR A 56 -21.81 20.58 -6.42
C TYR A 56 -22.87 21.41 -7.15
N GLY A 57 -23.85 21.97 -6.43
CA GLY A 57 -25.04 22.61 -6.97
C GLY A 57 -26.09 21.57 -7.36
N THR A 58 -26.11 21.20 -8.64
CA THR A 58 -27.07 20.22 -9.20
C THR A 58 -26.51 18.80 -9.09
N LEU A 59 -27.22 17.91 -8.37
CA LEU A 59 -26.74 16.55 -8.11
C LEU A 59 -26.71 15.65 -9.35
N SER A 60 -27.59 15.87 -10.33
CA SER A 60 -27.52 15.17 -11.64
C SER A 60 -26.25 15.47 -12.43
N LEU A 61 -25.48 16.52 -12.10
CA LEU A 61 -24.15 16.74 -12.67
C LEU A 61 -23.10 15.76 -12.10
N ILE A 62 -23.37 15.15 -10.95
CA ILE A 62 -22.55 14.12 -10.33
C ILE A 62 -22.95 12.75 -10.93
N ASP A 63 -24.24 12.43 -10.83
CA ASP A 63 -24.88 11.27 -11.44
C ASP A 63 -26.40 11.47 -11.46
N PRO A 64 -27.09 11.17 -12.57
CA PRO A 64 -28.55 11.33 -12.67
C PRO A 64 -29.35 10.62 -11.57
N ARG A 65 -28.83 9.52 -11.03
CA ARG A 65 -29.44 8.75 -9.93
C ARG A 65 -29.42 9.51 -8.61
N MET A 66 -28.50 10.44 -8.40
CA MET A 66 -28.39 11.19 -7.14
C MET A 66 -29.59 12.10 -6.89
N ASP A 67 -30.19 12.68 -7.94
CA ASP A 67 -31.43 13.44 -7.78
C ASP A 67 -32.59 12.54 -7.33
N VAL A 68 -32.59 11.26 -7.71
CA VAL A 68 -33.56 10.28 -7.22
C VAL A 68 -33.26 9.95 -5.76
N PHE A 69 -32.00 9.62 -5.44
CA PHE A 69 -31.61 9.17 -4.10
C PHE A 69 -31.77 10.26 -3.04
N CYS A 70 -31.56 11.53 -3.39
CA CYS A 70 -31.63 12.66 -2.47
C CYS A 70 -33.00 13.36 -2.40
N ASN A 71 -33.97 13.02 -3.28
CA ASN A 71 -35.30 13.63 -3.28
C ASN A 71 -36.46 12.64 -3.08
N VAL A 72 -36.20 11.33 -3.10
CA VAL A 72 -37.26 10.32 -2.97
C VAL A 72 -37.39 9.84 -1.52
N TYR A 73 -38.58 10.01 -0.95
CA TYR A 73 -39.02 9.16 0.17
C TYR A 73 -39.18 7.74 -0.39
N LEU A 74 -38.25 6.86 -0.06
CA LEU A 74 -38.37 5.44 -0.41
C LEU A 74 -39.55 4.86 0.38
N ASP A 75 -40.48 4.21 -0.32
CA ASP A 75 -41.46 3.37 0.36
C ASP A 75 -40.78 2.12 0.94
N ASP A 76 -41.48 1.42 1.84
CA ASP A 76 -40.95 0.26 2.56
C ASP A 76 -40.46 -0.84 1.59
N GLN A 77 -41.06 -0.99 0.41
CA GLN A 77 -40.73 -2.02 -0.56
C GLN A 77 -39.45 -1.67 -1.34
N ALA A 78 -39.34 -0.43 -1.82
CA ALA A 78 -38.14 0.08 -2.49
C ALA A 78 -36.94 0.09 -1.53
N TYR A 79 -37.16 0.52 -0.28
CA TYR A 79 -36.14 0.49 0.77
C TYR A 79 -35.65 -0.94 1.05
N SER A 80 -36.57 -1.89 1.18
CA SER A 80 -36.21 -3.30 1.41
C SER A 80 -35.38 -3.87 0.26
N GLY A 81 -35.71 -3.54 -0.99
CA GLY A 81 -34.94 -3.97 -2.16
C GLY A 81 -33.51 -3.41 -2.18
N VAL A 82 -33.31 -2.13 -1.84
CA VAL A 82 -31.97 -1.53 -1.72
C VAL A 82 -31.17 -2.21 -0.60
N LEU A 83 -31.80 -2.45 0.55
CA LEU A 83 -31.15 -3.09 1.68
C LEU A 83 -30.73 -4.54 1.36
N GLU A 84 -31.58 -5.30 0.67
CA GLU A 84 -31.26 -6.65 0.19
C GLU A 84 -30.06 -6.65 -0.78
N GLY A 85 -30.00 -5.66 -1.68
CA GLY A 85 -28.86 -5.46 -2.58
C GLY A 85 -27.56 -5.20 -1.81
N ILE A 86 -27.59 -4.27 -0.86
CA ILE A 86 -26.44 -3.95 0.00
C ILE A 86 -25.99 -5.17 0.81
N ILE A 87 -26.91 -5.91 1.42
CA ILE A 87 -26.59 -7.13 2.18
C ILE A 87 -25.93 -8.17 1.28
N THR A 88 -26.42 -8.33 0.05
CA THR A 88 -25.86 -9.25 -0.94
C THR A 88 -24.43 -8.87 -1.32
N ASP A 89 -24.18 -7.58 -1.59
CA ASP A 89 -22.85 -7.07 -1.93
C ASP A 89 -21.85 -7.25 -0.77
N VAL A 90 -22.29 -6.96 0.47
CA VAL A 90 -21.50 -7.17 1.69
C VAL A 90 -21.15 -8.64 1.89
N GLN A 91 -22.12 -9.56 1.73
CA GLN A 91 -21.89 -11.00 1.86
C GLN A 91 -20.96 -11.54 0.77
N SER A 92 -21.11 -11.05 -0.47
CA SER A 92 -20.24 -11.39 -1.59
C SER A 92 -18.80 -10.96 -1.32
N LEU A 93 -18.59 -9.69 -0.95
CA LEU A 93 -17.28 -9.17 -0.61
C LEU A 93 -16.63 -9.95 0.55
N TYR A 94 -17.38 -10.19 1.62
CA TYR A 94 -16.88 -10.96 2.75
C TYR A 94 -16.44 -12.37 2.32
N SER A 95 -17.27 -13.08 1.53
CA SER A 95 -16.95 -14.41 1.01
C SER A 95 -15.71 -14.41 0.11
N GLU A 96 -15.56 -13.39 -0.72
CA GLU A 96 -14.39 -13.19 -1.58
C GLU A 96 -13.12 -13.00 -0.74
N ILE A 97 -13.16 -12.12 0.27
CA ILE A 97 -12.03 -11.89 1.18
C ILE A 97 -11.63 -13.18 1.92
N GLN A 98 -12.60 -13.96 2.41
CA GLN A 98 -12.31 -15.20 3.15
C GLN A 98 -11.64 -16.28 2.29
N LYS A 99 -11.85 -16.28 0.97
CA LYS A 99 -11.26 -17.26 0.05
C LYS A 99 -9.83 -16.90 -0.36
N LEU A 100 -9.39 -15.66 -0.12
CA LEU A 100 -8.05 -15.22 -0.51
C LEU A 100 -6.99 -15.76 0.44
N GLN A 101 -6.13 -16.61 -0.08
CA GLN A 101 -4.91 -17.03 0.63
C GLN A 101 -3.82 -15.94 0.53
N THR A 102 -3.58 -15.42 -0.68
CA THR A 102 -2.62 -14.34 -0.93
C THR A 102 -3.15 -13.42 -2.02
N PRO A 103 -3.54 -12.17 -1.71
CA PRO A 103 -4.09 -11.26 -2.71
C PRO A 103 -2.99 -10.71 -3.63
N SER A 104 -3.26 -10.65 -4.93
CA SER A 104 -2.47 -9.87 -5.88
C SER A 104 -2.61 -8.37 -5.62
N HIS A 105 -1.73 -7.55 -6.22
CA HIS A 105 -1.81 -6.09 -6.06
C HIS A 105 -3.11 -5.52 -6.65
N GLU A 106 -3.61 -6.09 -7.74
CA GLU A 106 -4.88 -5.69 -8.36
C GLU A 106 -6.09 -6.10 -7.50
N GLU A 107 -6.09 -7.32 -6.94
CA GLU A 107 -7.11 -7.75 -5.99
C GLU A 107 -7.10 -6.86 -4.75
N CYS A 108 -5.93 -6.53 -4.21
CA CYS A 108 -5.79 -5.57 -3.11
C CYS A 108 -6.46 -4.24 -3.46
N ARG A 109 -6.11 -3.64 -4.60
CA ARG A 109 -6.68 -2.36 -5.03
C ARG A 109 -8.21 -2.44 -5.13
N ARG A 110 -8.75 -3.45 -5.80
CA ARG A 110 -10.20 -3.59 -6.01
C ARG A 110 -10.94 -3.83 -4.69
N LEU A 111 -10.51 -4.82 -3.91
CA LEU A 111 -11.22 -5.24 -2.71
C LEU A 111 -11.12 -4.22 -1.58
N LEU A 112 -9.97 -3.59 -1.41
CA LEU A 112 -9.85 -2.50 -0.45
C LEU A 112 -10.73 -1.33 -0.82
N SER A 113 -10.84 -1.00 -2.11
CA SER A 113 -11.75 0.07 -2.51
C SER A 113 -13.21 -0.27 -2.17
N LEU A 114 -13.65 -1.52 -2.37
CA LEU A 114 -14.99 -1.97 -1.96
C LEU A 114 -15.17 -1.96 -0.43
N CYS A 115 -14.12 -2.33 0.32
CA CYS A 115 -14.11 -2.26 1.77
C CYS A 115 -14.39 -0.84 2.27
N HIS A 116 -13.82 0.20 1.66
CA HIS A 116 -14.08 1.60 2.07
C HIS A 116 -15.57 1.97 1.95
N PHE A 117 -16.31 1.44 0.96
CA PHE A 117 -17.76 1.69 0.84
C PHE A 117 -18.59 0.90 1.85
N LEU A 118 -18.21 -0.36 2.10
CA LEU A 118 -19.12 -1.32 2.70
C LEU A 118 -18.81 -1.64 4.17
N GLN A 119 -17.59 -1.37 4.66
CA GLN A 119 -17.14 -1.78 5.99
C GLN A 119 -17.99 -1.23 7.14
N HIS A 120 -18.58 -0.05 6.96
CA HIS A 120 -19.39 0.64 7.99
C HIS A 120 -20.76 -0.01 8.22
N LEU A 121 -21.18 -0.89 7.33
CA LEU A 121 -22.50 -1.51 7.36
C LEU A 121 -22.55 -2.73 8.29
N LEU A 122 -21.44 -3.46 8.45
CA LEU A 122 -21.36 -4.66 9.28
C LEU A 122 -20.00 -4.78 9.99
N PRO A 123 -19.96 -4.94 11.33
CA PRO A 123 -18.70 -5.12 12.08
C PRO A 123 -17.84 -6.31 11.61
N ARG A 124 -18.47 -7.40 11.14
CA ARG A 124 -17.75 -8.56 10.61
C ARG A 124 -16.98 -8.23 9.33
N LEU A 125 -17.55 -7.40 8.47
CA LEU A 125 -16.88 -6.95 7.24
C LEU A 125 -15.72 -6.02 7.59
N ALA A 126 -15.90 -5.08 8.52
CA ALA A 126 -14.83 -4.20 8.99
C ALA A 126 -13.58 -5.00 9.43
N SER A 127 -13.75 -6.02 10.29
CA SER A 127 -12.63 -6.86 10.71
C SER A 127 -11.97 -7.63 9.57
N ALA A 128 -12.75 -8.09 8.57
CA ALA A 128 -12.20 -8.74 7.38
C ALA A 128 -11.41 -7.76 6.51
N CYS A 129 -11.92 -6.54 6.34
CA CYS A 129 -11.28 -5.46 5.61
C CYS A 129 -9.97 -5.00 6.26
N ASP A 130 -9.91 -4.85 7.59
CA ASP A 130 -8.66 -4.52 8.30
C ASP A 130 -7.58 -5.60 8.10
N LYS A 131 -7.98 -6.88 8.14
CA LYS A 131 -7.06 -8.00 7.88
C LYS A 131 -6.56 -7.99 6.44
N LEU A 132 -7.45 -7.72 5.48
CA LEU A 132 -7.08 -7.58 4.07
C LEU A 132 -6.11 -6.41 3.88
N ALA A 133 -6.40 -5.25 4.49
CA ALA A 133 -5.58 -4.05 4.40
C ALA A 133 -4.15 -4.31 4.89
N LEU A 134 -4.02 -4.93 6.07
CA LEU A 134 -2.72 -5.33 6.62
C LEU A 134 -1.98 -6.32 5.72
N SER A 135 -2.68 -7.32 5.18
CA SER A 135 -2.10 -8.33 4.28
C SER A 135 -1.57 -7.68 2.99
N CYS A 136 -2.39 -6.83 2.36
CA CYS A 136 -2.03 -6.07 1.17
C CYS A 136 -0.85 -5.13 1.41
N TYR A 137 -0.88 -4.38 2.50
CA TYR A 137 0.18 -3.45 2.87
C TYR A 137 1.53 -4.17 2.99
N ARG A 138 1.60 -5.22 3.81
CA ARG A 138 2.83 -6.02 4.01
C ARG A 138 3.30 -6.68 2.72
N LYS A 139 2.37 -7.23 1.93
CA LYS A 139 2.70 -7.91 0.68
C LYS A 139 3.30 -6.95 -0.34
N ILE A 140 2.66 -5.80 -0.57
CA ILE A 140 3.13 -4.81 -1.54
C ILE A 140 4.53 -4.33 -1.13
N ARG A 141 4.75 -3.99 0.15
CA ARG A 141 6.07 -3.56 0.64
C ARG A 141 7.15 -4.63 0.45
N LYS A 142 6.84 -5.90 0.75
CA LYS A 142 7.75 -7.04 0.53
C LYS A 142 8.05 -7.25 -0.95
N ASP A 143 7.04 -7.25 -1.80
CA ASP A 143 7.20 -7.42 -3.24
C ASP A 143 8.00 -6.26 -3.86
N THR A 144 7.81 -5.03 -3.37
CA THR A 144 8.57 -3.85 -3.78
C THR A 144 10.04 -4.00 -3.45
N ALA A 145 10.40 -4.41 -2.23
CA ALA A 145 11.79 -4.67 -1.86
C ALA A 145 12.42 -5.76 -2.74
N ALA A 146 11.69 -6.85 -3.01
CA ALA A 146 12.15 -7.91 -3.91
C ALA A 146 12.34 -7.41 -5.35
N ALA A 147 11.44 -6.57 -5.87
CA ALA A 147 11.54 -6.01 -7.21
C ALA A 147 12.75 -5.06 -7.35
N ILE A 148 12.99 -4.21 -6.35
CA ILE A 148 14.16 -3.32 -6.29
C ILE A 148 15.44 -4.14 -6.29
N LEU A 149 15.54 -5.15 -5.41
CA LEU A 149 16.72 -6.02 -5.35
C LEU A 149 16.93 -6.79 -6.66
N LEU A 150 15.86 -7.30 -7.25
CA LEU A 150 15.96 -8.03 -8.52
C LEU A 150 16.58 -7.14 -9.60
N ARG A 151 16.09 -5.91 -9.75
CA ARG A 151 16.66 -4.92 -10.70
C ARG A 151 18.12 -4.58 -10.34
N ALA A 152 18.42 -4.33 -9.07
CA ALA A 152 19.77 -3.97 -8.60
C ALA A 152 20.81 -5.10 -8.84
N LEU A 153 20.38 -6.36 -8.77
CA LEU A 153 21.24 -7.50 -9.02
C LEU A 153 21.63 -7.63 -10.50
N ALA A 154 20.87 -7.07 -11.44
CA ALA A 154 21.32 -6.89 -12.83
C ALA A 154 21.84 -8.19 -13.48
N GLY A 155 21.07 -9.28 -13.37
CA GLY A 155 21.47 -10.61 -13.85
C GLY A 155 22.39 -11.42 -12.91
N ARG A 156 22.80 -10.88 -11.77
CA ARG A 156 23.59 -11.62 -10.75
C ARG A 156 22.75 -12.59 -9.90
N SER A 157 21.50 -12.84 -10.25
CA SER A 157 20.59 -13.74 -9.52
C SER A 157 20.37 -15.08 -10.23
N GLU A 158 21.40 -15.62 -10.90
CA GLU A 158 21.32 -16.93 -11.59
C GLU A 158 21.61 -18.10 -10.65
N THR A 159 22.58 -17.93 -9.75
CA THR A 159 22.97 -18.92 -8.73
C THR A 159 22.99 -18.28 -7.36
N LEU A 160 22.97 -19.10 -6.30
CA LEU A 160 23.02 -18.60 -4.93
C LEU A 160 24.31 -17.82 -4.66
N GLU A 161 25.45 -18.28 -5.18
CA GLU A 161 26.77 -17.65 -5.02
C GLU A 161 26.85 -16.30 -5.74
N ARG A 162 26.37 -16.23 -7.00
CA ARG A 162 26.32 -14.95 -7.73
C ARG A 162 25.38 -13.97 -7.04
N CYS A 163 24.24 -14.47 -6.56
CA CYS A 163 23.27 -13.65 -5.86
C CYS A 163 23.87 -13.10 -4.57
N LYS A 164 24.56 -13.94 -3.79
CA LYS A 164 25.30 -13.51 -2.59
C LYS A 164 26.24 -12.34 -2.90
N LEU A 165 27.16 -12.51 -3.85
CA LEU A 165 28.12 -11.46 -4.22
C LEU A 165 27.43 -10.17 -4.69
N GLY A 166 26.30 -10.30 -5.39
CA GLY A 166 25.48 -9.16 -5.75
C GLY A 166 24.84 -8.48 -4.54
N MET A 167 24.27 -9.26 -3.61
CA MET A 167 23.67 -8.79 -2.35
C MET A 167 24.68 -8.00 -1.52
N GLU A 168 25.91 -8.50 -1.38
CA GLU A 168 27.00 -7.81 -0.67
C GLU A 168 27.24 -6.39 -1.21
N GLN A 169 27.08 -6.18 -2.52
CA GLN A 169 27.28 -4.87 -3.14
C GLN A 169 26.03 -3.97 -3.05
N VAL A 170 24.85 -4.51 -3.36
CA VAL A 170 23.63 -3.70 -3.42
C VAL A 170 23.12 -3.32 -2.04
N CYS A 171 23.30 -4.18 -1.03
CA CYS A 171 22.80 -3.96 0.32
C CYS A 171 23.55 -2.85 1.06
N VAL A 172 24.79 -2.53 0.67
CA VAL A 172 25.51 -1.36 1.19
C VAL A 172 24.74 -0.06 0.91
N ILE A 173 24.03 -0.01 -0.22
CA ILE A 173 23.28 1.17 -0.66
C ILE A 173 21.83 1.08 -0.18
N LEU A 174 21.21 -0.11 -0.30
CA LEU A 174 19.76 -0.24 -0.20
C LEU A 174 19.24 -0.62 1.19
N SER A 175 20.04 -1.26 2.05
CA SER A 175 19.59 -1.79 3.35
C SER A 175 19.12 -0.71 4.34
N GLY A 176 19.52 0.55 4.11
CA GLY A 176 19.08 1.70 4.91
C GLY A 176 17.72 2.27 4.49
N LEU A 177 17.22 1.94 3.29
CA LEU A 177 16.11 2.69 2.68
C LEU A 177 14.73 2.23 3.14
N SER A 178 14.57 0.99 3.59
CA SER A 178 13.33 0.47 4.19
C SER A 178 13.59 -0.73 5.09
N GLN A 179 12.60 -1.05 5.94
CA GLN A 179 12.68 -2.22 6.82
C GLN A 179 12.73 -3.52 6.02
N GLU A 180 11.96 -3.61 4.94
CA GLU A 180 11.91 -4.77 4.05
C GLU A 180 13.21 -4.96 3.28
N LEU A 181 13.87 -3.88 2.82
CA LEU A 181 15.18 -3.98 2.18
C LEU A 181 16.25 -4.42 3.17
N ARG A 182 16.26 -3.88 4.40
CA ARG A 182 17.15 -4.37 5.46
C ARG A 182 16.94 -5.85 5.71
N HIS A 183 15.68 -6.26 5.87
CA HIS A 183 15.32 -7.65 6.11
C HIS A 183 15.78 -8.56 4.98
N ALA A 184 15.52 -8.18 3.74
CA ALA A 184 15.98 -8.91 2.57
C ALA A 184 17.51 -9.06 2.51
N CYS A 185 18.25 -8.05 2.97
CA CYS A 185 19.71 -8.06 3.05
C CYS A 185 20.24 -8.98 4.15
N VAL A 186 19.64 -9.00 5.34
CA VAL A 186 20.06 -9.93 6.41
C VAL A 186 19.65 -11.37 6.10
N ALA A 187 18.46 -11.57 5.53
CA ALA A 187 17.92 -12.88 5.15
C ALA A 187 18.32 -13.27 3.71
N TRP A 188 19.52 -12.88 3.27
CA TRP A 188 19.95 -13.03 1.87
C TRP A 188 19.82 -14.46 1.31
N PRO A 189 20.05 -15.58 2.06
CA PRO A 189 19.94 -16.91 1.46
C PRO A 189 18.50 -17.26 1.06
N TYR A 190 17.52 -16.85 1.87
CA TYR A 190 16.11 -17.01 1.56
C TYR A 190 15.69 -16.06 0.44
N MET A 191 16.08 -14.79 0.55
CA MET A 191 15.77 -13.80 -0.48
C MET A 191 16.36 -14.19 -1.85
N CYS A 192 17.61 -14.64 -1.92
CA CYS A 192 18.21 -15.08 -3.17
C CYS A 192 17.46 -16.25 -3.82
N ARG A 193 16.98 -17.22 -3.03
CA ARG A 193 16.14 -18.31 -3.55
C ARG A 193 14.84 -17.77 -4.17
N ASP A 194 14.18 -16.85 -3.48
CA ASP A 194 12.96 -16.20 -3.97
C ASP A 194 13.20 -15.36 -5.24
N LEU A 195 14.32 -14.62 -5.29
CA LEU A 195 14.72 -13.80 -6.42
C LEU A 195 15.08 -14.66 -7.64
N ILE A 196 15.82 -15.76 -7.47
CA ILE A 196 16.13 -16.73 -8.54
C ILE A 196 14.83 -17.31 -9.10
N ALA A 197 13.92 -17.78 -8.23
CA ALA A 197 12.64 -18.33 -8.67
C ALA A 197 11.77 -17.28 -9.39
N THR A 198 11.80 -16.04 -8.93
CA THR A 198 11.04 -14.93 -9.53
C THR A 198 11.64 -14.52 -10.87
N ALA A 199 12.96 -14.41 -10.98
CA ALA A 199 13.67 -14.21 -12.24
C ALA A 199 13.27 -15.25 -13.28
N HIS A 200 13.29 -16.53 -12.90
CA HIS A 200 12.95 -17.63 -13.80
C HIS A 200 11.50 -17.54 -14.32
N ARG A 201 10.53 -17.25 -13.43
CA ARG A 201 9.12 -17.05 -13.81
C ARG A 201 8.95 -15.85 -14.74
N LYS A 202 9.58 -14.72 -14.43
CA LYS A 202 9.52 -13.49 -15.23
C LYS A 202 10.14 -13.69 -16.61
N CYS A 203 11.29 -14.36 -16.69
CA CYS A 203 11.93 -14.69 -17.97
C CYS A 203 11.08 -15.62 -18.83
N THR A 204 10.45 -16.63 -18.23
CA THR A 204 9.54 -17.53 -18.96
C THR A 204 8.35 -16.78 -19.54
N SER A 205 7.70 -15.93 -18.72
CA SER A 205 6.58 -15.09 -19.16
C SER A 205 7.00 -14.11 -20.27
N LEU A 206 8.13 -13.42 -20.07
CA LEU A 206 8.65 -12.45 -21.02
C LEU A 206 9.02 -13.10 -22.36
N HIS A 207 9.62 -14.31 -22.34
CA HIS A 207 9.91 -15.07 -23.56
C HIS A 207 8.66 -15.35 -24.39
N GLN A 208 7.58 -15.77 -23.74
CA GLN A 208 6.30 -16.05 -24.40
C GLN A 208 5.66 -14.79 -24.99
N GLN A 209 5.67 -13.69 -24.21
CA GLN A 209 5.13 -12.41 -24.65
C GLN A 209 5.93 -11.81 -25.82
N LEU A 210 7.26 -11.93 -25.81
CA LEU A 210 8.11 -11.50 -26.92
C LEU A 210 7.86 -12.31 -28.19
N GLY A 211 7.62 -13.61 -28.05
CA GLY A 211 7.31 -14.51 -29.16
C GLY A 211 6.05 -14.07 -29.92
N SER A 212 5.02 -13.59 -29.21
CA SER A 212 3.80 -13.06 -29.84
C SER A 212 3.96 -11.61 -30.29
N ALA A 213 4.60 -10.75 -29.49
CA ALA A 213 4.76 -9.33 -29.79
C ALA A 213 5.58 -9.07 -31.07
N LEU A 214 6.68 -9.81 -31.27
CA LEU A 214 7.56 -9.63 -32.44
C LEU A 214 6.96 -10.13 -33.77
N THR A 215 5.78 -10.76 -33.73
CA THR A 215 5.02 -11.10 -34.95
C THR A 215 4.13 -9.97 -35.44
N LYS A 216 3.95 -8.92 -34.63
CA LYS A 216 3.14 -7.74 -34.94
C LYS A 216 4.05 -6.56 -35.28
N PRO A 217 3.59 -5.58 -36.07
CA PRO A 217 4.30 -4.31 -36.21
C PRO A 217 4.41 -3.63 -34.85
N ALA A 218 5.46 -2.82 -34.65
CA ALA A 218 5.62 -2.04 -33.44
C ALA A 218 4.44 -1.08 -33.26
N SER A 219 3.87 -1.09 -32.06
CA SER A 219 2.79 -0.21 -31.62
C SER A 219 3.08 0.20 -30.18
N GLU A 220 2.38 1.22 -29.70
CA GLU A 220 2.50 1.67 -28.31
C GLU A 220 2.30 0.51 -27.31
N GLU A 221 1.25 -0.30 -27.50
CA GLU A 221 0.95 -1.47 -26.66
C GLU A 221 2.08 -2.52 -26.69
N VAL A 222 2.62 -2.83 -27.87
CA VAL A 222 3.75 -3.76 -28.02
C VAL A 222 5.00 -3.22 -27.35
N CYS A 223 5.22 -1.90 -27.42
CA CYS A 223 6.40 -1.24 -26.87
C CYS A 223 6.35 -1.08 -25.34
N LEU A 224 5.19 -1.24 -24.69
CA LEU A 224 5.10 -1.35 -23.23
C LEU A 224 5.93 -2.53 -22.68
N LEU A 225 6.12 -3.60 -23.46
CA LEU A 225 6.96 -4.74 -23.09
C LEU A 225 8.45 -4.40 -23.00
N VAL A 226 8.89 -3.28 -23.57
CA VAL A 226 10.29 -2.85 -23.46
C VAL A 226 10.65 -2.55 -22.01
N THR A 227 9.73 -2.04 -21.20
CA THR A 227 9.94 -1.84 -19.76
C THR A 227 10.29 -3.14 -19.04
N ASP A 228 9.53 -4.22 -19.30
CA ASP A 228 9.82 -5.54 -18.74
C ASP A 228 11.16 -6.09 -19.25
N CYS A 229 11.46 -5.89 -20.53
CA CYS A 229 12.77 -6.22 -21.08
C CYS A 229 13.91 -5.50 -20.37
N THR A 230 13.76 -4.20 -20.10
CA THR A 230 14.79 -3.43 -19.41
C THR A 230 14.97 -3.93 -17.97
N HIS A 231 13.89 -4.26 -17.28
CA HIS A 231 13.96 -4.72 -15.89
C HIS A 231 14.45 -6.17 -15.72
N TYR A 232 14.13 -7.08 -16.65
CA TYR A 232 14.32 -8.51 -16.41
C TYR A 232 15.28 -9.20 -17.39
N SER A 233 15.54 -8.64 -18.57
CA SER A 233 16.29 -9.37 -19.63
C SER A 233 17.70 -9.79 -19.22
N GLN A 234 18.32 -9.07 -18.28
CA GLN A 234 19.64 -9.41 -17.76
C GLN A 234 19.65 -10.71 -16.94
N HIS A 235 18.49 -11.12 -16.41
CA HIS A 235 18.32 -12.37 -15.68
C HIS A 235 17.91 -13.55 -16.58
N CYS A 236 17.66 -13.28 -17.86
CA CYS A 236 17.18 -14.27 -18.82
C CYS A 236 18.32 -14.82 -19.68
N ASP A 237 18.02 -15.93 -20.35
CA ASP A 237 18.91 -16.54 -21.33
C ASP A 237 19.22 -15.59 -22.50
N ASP A 238 20.31 -15.89 -23.21
CA ASP A 238 20.78 -15.07 -24.32
C ASP A 238 19.71 -14.89 -25.41
N LYS A 239 18.86 -15.91 -25.59
CA LYS A 239 17.76 -15.86 -26.56
C LYS A 239 16.74 -14.79 -26.19
N THR A 240 16.25 -14.78 -24.95
CA THR A 240 15.29 -13.78 -24.46
C THR A 240 15.90 -12.40 -24.46
N ARG A 241 17.17 -12.28 -24.05
CA ARG A 241 17.92 -11.01 -24.11
C ARG A 241 18.04 -10.46 -25.54
N ALA A 242 18.30 -11.33 -26.51
CA ALA A 242 18.34 -10.95 -27.92
C ALA A 242 16.97 -10.51 -28.44
N LEU A 243 15.89 -11.19 -28.05
CA LEU A 243 14.52 -10.79 -28.40
C LEU A 243 14.17 -9.42 -27.81
N CYS A 244 14.55 -9.16 -26.55
CA CYS A 244 14.38 -7.85 -25.92
C CYS A 244 15.10 -6.74 -26.67
N LYS A 245 16.37 -6.96 -27.04
CA LYS A 245 17.13 -5.99 -27.85
C LYS A 245 16.45 -5.68 -29.18
N ARG A 246 15.95 -6.72 -29.87
CA ARG A 246 15.21 -6.56 -31.13
C ARG A 246 13.93 -5.75 -30.96
N LEU A 247 13.16 -6.01 -29.90
CA LEU A 247 11.96 -5.24 -29.58
C LEU A 247 12.30 -3.77 -29.32
N GLY A 248 13.32 -3.50 -28.50
CA GLY A 248 13.79 -2.14 -28.21
C GLY A 248 14.14 -1.37 -29.48
N THR A 249 14.94 -1.95 -30.37
CA THR A 249 15.28 -1.34 -31.66
C THR A 249 14.05 -1.08 -32.53
N ALA A 250 13.09 -2.02 -32.60
CA ALA A 250 11.87 -1.84 -33.38
C ALA A 250 11.04 -0.66 -32.86
N CYS A 251 10.86 -0.57 -31.54
CA CYS A 251 10.12 0.50 -30.88
C CYS A 251 10.78 1.88 -31.03
N MET A 252 12.12 1.93 -30.99
CA MET A 252 12.89 3.15 -31.27
C MET A 252 12.71 3.62 -32.71
N ASN A 253 12.86 2.71 -33.68
CA ASN A 253 12.72 3.04 -35.10
C ASN A 253 11.31 3.53 -35.45
N SER A 254 10.30 3.10 -34.70
CA SER A 254 8.92 3.54 -34.86
C SER A 254 8.58 4.82 -34.09
N GLY A 255 9.54 5.42 -33.37
CA GLY A 255 9.33 6.67 -32.63
C GLY A 255 8.56 6.52 -31.31
N TYR A 256 8.31 5.28 -30.85
CA TYR A 256 7.62 5.01 -29.59
C TYR A 256 8.56 5.06 -28.37
N LEU A 257 9.89 5.06 -28.59
CA LEU A 257 10.90 5.15 -27.54
C LEU A 257 12.02 6.11 -27.92
N SER A 258 12.50 6.90 -26.94
CA SER A 258 13.72 7.70 -27.08
C SER A 258 14.95 6.92 -26.62
N GLN A 259 16.13 7.30 -27.11
CA GLN A 259 17.42 6.73 -26.67
C GLN A 259 17.64 6.94 -25.15
N SER A 260 17.19 8.08 -24.61
CA SER A 260 17.30 8.40 -23.18
C SER A 260 16.61 7.38 -22.27
N PHE A 261 15.54 6.73 -22.75
CA PHE A 261 14.80 5.73 -21.99
C PHE A 261 15.62 4.44 -21.72
N LEU A 262 16.61 4.12 -22.54
CA LEU A 262 17.46 2.94 -22.32
C LEU A 262 18.68 3.22 -21.44
N ASP A 263 19.17 4.45 -21.41
CA ASP A 263 20.40 4.83 -20.71
C ASP A 263 20.18 5.07 -19.19
N ASP A 264 18.97 5.47 -18.78
CA ASP A 264 18.61 5.75 -17.37
C ASP A 264 18.40 4.50 -16.47
N MET A 265 18.38 3.29 -17.03
CA MET A 265 17.84 2.09 -16.36
C MET A 265 18.89 1.07 -15.88
N LEU A 266 20.18 1.43 -15.86
CA LEU A 266 21.28 0.48 -15.64
C LEU A 266 21.85 0.46 -14.21
N PHE A 267 21.38 1.31 -13.29
CA PHE A 267 21.88 1.32 -11.92
C PHE A 267 20.81 1.71 -10.90
N VAL A 268 20.32 0.72 -10.13
CA VAL A 268 19.44 0.98 -8.99
C VAL A 268 20.24 1.54 -7.82
N GLY A 269 20.43 2.85 -7.86
CA GLY A 269 20.89 3.64 -6.73
C GLY A 269 19.73 3.97 -5.76
N GLU A 270 20.06 4.77 -4.75
CA GLU A 270 19.08 5.25 -3.77
C GLU A 270 17.92 6.01 -4.42
N GLU A 271 18.20 6.88 -5.39
CA GLU A 271 17.18 7.69 -6.07
C GLU A 271 16.21 6.83 -6.89
N GLU A 272 16.69 5.80 -7.60
CA GLU A 272 15.82 4.90 -8.35
C GLU A 272 14.93 4.09 -7.41
N ALA A 273 15.47 3.60 -6.29
CA ALA A 273 14.69 2.89 -5.27
C ALA A 273 13.59 3.78 -4.67
N LYS A 274 13.89 5.05 -4.37
CA LYS A 274 12.90 6.04 -3.93
C LYS A 274 11.86 6.34 -5.02
N GLY A 275 12.27 6.38 -6.28
CA GLY A 275 11.35 6.47 -7.43
C GLY A 275 10.34 5.32 -7.44
N VAL A 276 10.79 4.09 -7.20
CA VAL A 276 9.89 2.92 -7.07
C VAL A 276 8.95 3.05 -5.86
N PHE A 277 9.41 3.60 -4.73
CA PHE A 277 8.54 3.85 -3.57
C PHE A 277 7.44 4.86 -3.92
N ASN A 278 7.76 5.93 -4.65
CA ASN A 278 6.79 6.90 -5.12
C ASN A 278 5.77 6.27 -6.09
N ASP A 279 6.22 5.45 -7.03
CA ASP A 279 5.34 4.72 -7.95
C ASP A 279 4.36 3.80 -7.20
N VAL A 280 4.84 3.11 -6.16
CA VAL A 280 4.04 2.22 -5.31
C VAL A 280 3.03 3.00 -4.49
N PHE A 281 3.42 4.15 -3.96
CA PHE A 281 2.51 5.07 -3.30
C PHE A 281 1.43 5.56 -4.27
N ASP A 282 1.79 6.03 -5.46
CA ASP A 282 0.84 6.57 -6.44
C ASP A 282 -0.13 5.49 -6.98
N ARG A 283 0.33 4.24 -7.16
CA ARG A 283 -0.51 3.16 -7.68
C ARG A 283 -1.36 2.45 -6.63
N TYR A 284 -0.82 2.25 -5.44
CA TYR A 284 -1.41 1.35 -4.43
C TYR A 284 -1.67 2.02 -3.09
N GLY A 285 -1.27 3.29 -2.93
CA GLY A 285 -1.41 4.03 -1.69
C GLY A 285 -0.56 3.45 -0.56
N VAL A 286 0.51 2.73 -0.89
CA VAL A 286 1.42 2.12 0.08
C VAL A 286 2.62 3.03 0.27
N PHE A 287 2.68 3.68 1.43
CA PHE A 287 3.84 4.48 1.81
C PHE A 287 4.97 3.59 2.36
N ILE A 288 6.19 3.85 1.89
CA ILE A 288 7.43 3.21 2.33
C ILE A 288 8.41 4.30 2.73
N GLY A 289 8.48 4.58 4.03
CA GLY A 289 9.40 5.57 4.58
C GLY A 289 10.78 5.00 4.89
N THR A 290 11.80 5.85 4.82
CA THR A 290 13.16 5.53 5.21
C THR A 290 13.30 5.58 6.74
N PRO A 291 13.60 4.46 7.42
CA PRO A 291 13.75 4.43 8.86
C PRO A 291 14.79 5.45 9.33
N PRO A 292 14.56 6.15 10.46
CA PRO A 292 15.57 7.04 11.01
C PRO A 292 16.85 6.25 11.31
N PRO A 293 18.04 6.81 11.05
CA PRO A 293 19.29 6.10 11.26
C PRO A 293 19.49 5.81 12.75
N THR A 294 19.61 4.52 13.10
CA THR A 294 19.95 4.09 14.46
C THR A 294 21.41 4.38 14.74
N LYS A 295 21.71 5.55 15.33
CA LYS A 295 23.11 5.96 15.61
C LYS A 295 23.80 5.12 16.68
N ARG A 296 23.04 4.53 17.62
CA ARG A 296 23.57 3.73 18.72
C ARG A 296 23.09 2.29 18.57
N ASN A 297 24.02 1.33 18.54
CA ASN A 297 23.73 -0.10 18.30
C ASN A 297 22.99 -0.32 16.96
N SER A 298 23.57 0.19 15.88
CA SER A 298 22.99 0.11 14.53
C SER A 298 22.75 -1.33 14.04
N TRP A 299 23.39 -2.31 14.66
CA TRP A 299 23.21 -3.74 14.41
C TRP A 299 21.96 -4.34 15.05
N ASP A 300 21.36 -3.71 16.07
CA ASP A 300 20.24 -4.29 16.81
C ASP A 300 19.02 -4.64 15.93
N PRO A 301 18.58 -3.78 14.98
CA PRO A 301 17.54 -4.15 14.03
C PRO A 301 17.84 -5.45 13.28
N SER A 302 19.07 -5.60 12.79
CA SER A 302 19.51 -6.76 12.00
C SER A 302 19.62 -8.02 12.85
N LEU A 303 20.16 -7.91 14.07
CA LEU A 303 20.16 -8.99 15.05
C LEU A 303 18.74 -9.43 15.40
N SER A 304 17.84 -8.47 15.64
CA SER A 304 16.44 -8.73 15.95
C SER A 304 15.71 -9.46 14.83
N LEU A 305 15.99 -9.12 13.57
CA LEU A 305 15.43 -9.84 12.42
C LEU A 305 15.92 -11.28 12.35
N LEU A 306 17.24 -11.49 12.47
CA LEU A 306 17.83 -12.83 12.41
C LEU A 306 17.35 -13.73 13.57
N ILE A 307 17.25 -13.17 14.79
CA ILE A 307 16.70 -13.91 15.95
C ILE A 307 15.25 -14.31 15.70
N GLN A 308 14.43 -13.43 15.10
CA GLN A 308 13.03 -13.73 14.78
C GLN A 308 12.88 -14.79 13.69
N ASP A 309 13.66 -14.69 12.62
CA ASP A 309 13.61 -15.63 11.48
C ASP A 309 14.02 -17.05 11.90
N GLU A 310 15.07 -17.15 12.73
CA GLU A 310 15.55 -18.41 13.31
C GLU A 310 14.68 -18.88 14.49
N LYS A 311 13.64 -18.12 14.88
CA LYS A 311 12.71 -18.41 15.99
C LYS A 311 13.45 -18.65 17.31
N LEU A 312 14.50 -17.88 17.55
CA LEU A 312 15.30 -17.94 18.76
C LEU A 312 14.74 -17.01 19.84
N ASP A 313 14.98 -17.35 21.10
CA ASP A 313 14.71 -16.43 22.21
C ASP A 313 15.69 -15.25 22.16
N PRO A 314 15.30 -14.02 22.55
CA PRO A 314 16.16 -12.84 22.48
C PRO A 314 17.19 -12.77 23.62
N THR A 315 18.06 -13.78 23.69
CA THR A 315 19.11 -13.90 24.71
C THR A 315 20.48 -13.51 24.14
N ALA A 316 21.45 -13.27 25.03
CA ALA A 316 22.84 -13.09 24.62
C ALA A 316 23.37 -14.32 23.86
N GLY A 317 22.97 -15.54 24.28
CA GLY A 317 23.36 -16.79 23.62
C GLY A 317 22.88 -16.86 22.16
N SER A 318 21.64 -16.49 21.90
CA SER A 318 21.09 -16.43 20.53
C SER A 318 21.79 -15.39 19.66
N CYS A 319 22.15 -14.24 20.24
CA CYS A 319 22.96 -13.24 19.56
C CYS A 319 24.36 -13.78 19.20
N TYR A 320 25.02 -14.48 20.13
CA TYR A 320 26.30 -15.12 19.85
C TYR A 320 26.18 -16.17 18.75
N LEU A 321 25.15 -17.02 18.78
CA LEU A 321 24.91 -18.02 17.74
C LEU A 321 24.85 -17.40 16.33
N ILE A 322 24.12 -16.28 16.20
CA ILE A 322 23.99 -15.56 14.92
C ILE A 322 25.31 -14.89 14.50
N THR A 323 26.06 -14.35 15.46
CA THR A 323 27.28 -13.59 15.18
C THR A 323 28.53 -14.47 15.06
N GLU A 324 28.52 -15.71 15.54
CA GLU A 324 29.66 -16.63 15.44
C GLU A 324 29.90 -17.11 14.00
N GLU A 325 28.83 -17.43 13.25
CA GLU A 325 28.97 -17.91 11.87
C GLU A 325 29.27 -16.79 10.87
N CYS A 326 28.98 -15.52 11.24
CA CYS A 326 29.17 -14.34 10.41
C CYS A 326 28.60 -14.40 8.99
N MET A 327 27.74 -15.39 8.71
CA MET A 327 27.20 -15.68 7.38
C MET A 327 26.46 -14.47 6.80
N PHE A 328 25.80 -13.70 7.66
CA PHE A 328 24.94 -12.56 7.29
C PHE A 328 25.68 -11.21 7.29
N SER A 329 26.91 -11.16 7.82
CA SER A 329 27.70 -9.91 7.88
C SER A 329 28.15 -9.40 6.51
N SER A 330 28.24 -10.30 5.53
CA SER A 330 28.63 -9.96 4.16
C SER A 330 27.58 -9.11 3.44
N SER A 331 26.29 -9.34 3.72
CA SER A 331 25.17 -8.69 3.06
C SER A 331 24.52 -7.58 3.87
N ASP A 332 24.90 -7.39 5.14
CA ASP A 332 24.47 -6.26 5.95
C ASP A 332 25.69 -5.51 6.54
N PRO A 333 25.97 -4.28 6.04
CA PRO A 333 27.06 -3.45 6.55
C PRO A 333 27.00 -3.21 8.06
N PHE A 334 25.80 -3.21 8.66
CA PHE A 334 25.63 -2.96 10.09
C PHE A 334 26.15 -4.11 10.96
N LEU A 335 26.23 -5.32 10.42
CA LEU A 335 26.73 -6.51 11.14
C LEU A 335 28.24 -6.73 10.97
N VAL A 336 28.88 -6.08 9.99
CA VAL A 336 30.34 -6.20 9.75
C VAL A 336 31.19 -5.98 11.01
N PRO A 337 30.94 -4.95 11.85
CA PRO A 337 31.73 -4.72 13.06
C PRO A 337 31.62 -5.85 14.10
N LEU A 338 30.54 -6.63 14.07
CA LEU A 338 30.35 -7.78 14.97
C LEU A 338 31.14 -9.00 14.51
N CYS A 339 31.65 -8.99 13.27
CA CYS A 339 32.27 -10.15 12.63
C CYS A 339 33.77 -10.04 12.40
N THR A 340 34.39 -8.91 12.75
CA THR A 340 35.84 -8.74 12.66
C THR A 340 36.57 -9.48 13.78
N ASN A 341 37.58 -10.30 13.45
CA ASN A 341 38.51 -10.98 14.37
C ASN A 341 38.01 -12.23 15.14
N GLY A 342 36.96 -12.92 14.65
CA GLY A 342 36.53 -14.23 15.19
C GLY A 342 36.02 -14.20 16.65
N HIS A 343 36.03 -15.34 17.36
CA HIS A 343 35.51 -15.51 18.73
C HIS A 343 36.09 -14.55 19.81
N GLY A 344 37.12 -13.76 19.48
CA GLY A 344 37.71 -12.74 20.36
C GLY A 344 37.17 -11.32 20.14
N ASN A 345 36.15 -11.12 19.29
CA ASN A 345 35.64 -9.79 18.97
C ASN A 345 34.97 -9.13 20.20
N ALA A 346 35.68 -8.17 20.82
CA ALA A 346 35.17 -7.41 21.94
C ALA A 346 33.88 -6.63 21.61
N ILE A 347 33.71 -6.20 20.36
CA ILE A 347 32.50 -5.48 19.90
C ILE A 347 31.31 -6.43 19.90
N ALA A 348 31.46 -7.64 19.36
CA ALA A 348 30.41 -8.66 19.39
C ALA A 348 30.04 -9.05 20.82
N LYS A 349 31.04 -9.19 21.68
CA LYS A 349 30.84 -9.50 23.11
C LYS A 349 30.01 -8.43 23.82
N ASP A 350 30.37 -7.16 23.65
CA ASP A 350 29.63 -6.03 24.22
C ASP A 350 28.20 -5.92 23.62
N ALA A 351 28.10 -6.02 22.29
CA ALA A 351 26.83 -5.98 21.59
C ALA A 351 25.86 -7.07 22.07
N CYS A 352 26.29 -8.33 22.09
CA CYS A 352 25.44 -9.47 22.45
C CYS A 352 25.14 -9.56 23.96
N SER A 353 26.11 -9.25 24.83
CA SER A 353 25.84 -9.22 26.27
C SER A 353 24.86 -8.11 26.65
N GLY A 354 24.93 -6.96 25.97
CA GLY A 354 23.99 -5.85 26.18
C GLY A 354 22.64 -5.99 25.47
N TYR A 355 22.53 -6.83 24.43
CA TYR A 355 21.33 -6.92 23.58
C TYR A 355 20.03 -7.18 24.37
N PRO A 356 19.96 -8.17 25.29
CA PRO A 356 18.73 -8.40 26.06
C PRO A 356 18.31 -7.18 26.88
N ALA A 357 19.27 -6.50 27.52
CA ALA A 357 19.00 -5.30 28.29
C ALA A 357 18.55 -4.13 27.41
N ARG A 358 19.05 -4.00 26.17
CA ARG A 358 18.58 -2.99 25.23
C ARG A 358 17.20 -3.30 24.66
N LEU A 359 16.85 -4.58 24.52
CA LEU A 359 15.53 -4.98 24.05
C LEU A 359 14.45 -4.79 25.12
N THR A 360 14.68 -5.33 26.32
CA THR A 360 13.66 -5.45 27.38
C THR A 360 13.84 -4.49 28.55
N GLY A 361 14.97 -3.77 28.62
CA GLY A 361 15.32 -2.91 29.75
C GLY A 361 14.29 -1.82 30.00
N ILE A 362 14.03 -1.55 31.28
CA ILE A 362 13.14 -0.49 31.74
C ILE A 362 13.91 0.41 32.71
N PRO A 363 13.95 1.73 32.52
CA PRO A 363 13.42 2.47 31.37
C PRO A 363 14.38 2.43 30.16
N GLY A 364 13.85 2.58 28.96
CA GLY A 364 14.62 2.94 27.76
C GLY A 364 15.08 1.80 26.85
N GLY A 365 14.60 0.57 27.07
CA GLY A 365 14.72 -0.50 26.08
C GLY A 365 13.73 -0.33 24.92
N TYR A 366 13.97 -1.03 23.81
CA TYR A 366 13.14 -0.90 22.60
C TYR A 366 11.67 -1.27 22.83
N LEU A 367 11.38 -2.28 23.64
CA LEU A 367 10.00 -2.66 23.97
C LEU A 367 9.32 -1.63 24.90
N ASP A 368 10.07 -0.98 25.78
CA ASP A 368 9.59 0.11 26.64
C ASP A 368 9.28 1.37 25.81
N GLU A 369 10.17 1.75 24.90
CA GLU A 369 9.94 2.83 23.93
C GLU A 369 8.70 2.54 23.07
N LEU A 370 8.63 1.34 22.48
CA LEU A 370 7.50 0.95 21.65
C LEU A 370 6.17 0.98 22.43
N THR A 371 6.18 0.52 23.68
CA THR A 371 4.99 0.56 24.54
C THR A 371 4.55 2.00 24.81
N LYS A 372 5.47 2.91 25.14
CA LYS A 372 5.16 4.33 25.39
C LYS A 372 4.55 5.00 24.16
N VAL A 373 5.20 4.83 23.01
CA VAL A 373 4.73 5.46 21.77
C VAL A 373 3.36 4.91 21.34
N LEU A 374 3.12 3.60 21.50
CA LEU A 374 1.80 3.03 21.21
C LEU A 374 0.73 3.43 22.23
N SER A 375 1.08 3.69 23.49
CA SER A 375 0.16 4.27 24.47
C SER A 375 -0.20 5.73 24.17
N GLU A 376 0.76 6.51 23.68
CA GLU A 376 0.50 7.87 23.18
C GLU A 376 -0.51 7.83 22.03
N PHE A 377 -0.31 6.93 21.06
CA PHE A 377 -1.26 6.71 19.96
C PHE A 377 -2.69 6.39 20.44
N GLU A 378 -2.84 5.58 21.49
CA GLU A 378 -4.15 5.27 22.06
C GLU A 378 -4.78 6.48 22.78
N SER A 379 -3.95 7.31 23.41
CA SER A 379 -4.39 8.50 24.16
C SER A 379 -4.79 9.67 23.27
N VAL A 380 -4.25 9.75 22.04
CA VAL A 380 -4.61 10.78 21.04
C VAL A 380 -6.07 10.64 20.60
N GLY A 381 -6.76 9.55 20.95
CA GLY A 381 -8.21 9.45 20.82
C GLY A 381 -8.64 9.76 19.40
N LEU A 382 -8.26 8.90 18.44
CA LEU A 382 -8.75 8.97 17.07
C LEU A 382 -10.26 9.22 17.13
N ASN A 383 -10.68 10.42 16.72
CA ASN A 383 -12.04 10.90 16.94
C ASN A 383 -12.94 10.22 15.89
N PHE A 384 -13.35 8.99 16.19
CA PHE A 384 -14.22 8.17 15.36
C PHE A 384 -15.68 8.61 15.53
N ASP A 385 -16.01 9.85 15.16
CA ASP A 385 -17.42 10.22 15.01
C ASP A 385 -18.05 9.30 13.96
N ALA A 386 -19.29 8.86 14.15
CA ALA A 386 -19.87 7.77 13.36
C ALA A 386 -20.01 8.02 11.83
N LEU A 387 -19.88 9.28 11.39
CA LEU A 387 -19.76 9.68 9.98
C LEU A 387 -18.30 9.67 9.47
N SER A 388 -17.32 9.69 10.39
CA SER A 388 -15.87 9.61 10.21
C SER A 388 -15.25 8.30 10.76
N ALA A 389 -16.06 7.35 11.22
CA ALA A 389 -15.67 6.17 12.01
C ALA A 389 -14.98 5.05 11.22
N GLY A 390 -14.11 5.36 10.26
CA GLY A 390 -13.20 4.35 9.72
C GLY A 390 -12.52 4.70 8.43
N ILE A 391 -12.38 5.97 8.10
CA ILE A 391 -11.85 6.32 6.77
C ILE A 391 -10.41 6.77 6.92
N PHE A 392 -10.10 7.72 7.79
CA PHE A 392 -8.74 8.25 7.88
C PHE A 392 -8.32 8.56 9.33
N PRO A 393 -7.18 8.04 9.79
CA PRO A 393 -6.63 8.42 11.08
C PRO A 393 -6.11 9.86 11.01
N VAL A 394 -6.54 10.67 11.96
CA VAL A 394 -6.10 12.07 12.16
C VAL A 394 -4.92 12.08 13.13
N GLY A 395 -3.91 12.93 12.88
CA GLY A 395 -2.75 13.12 13.75
C GLY A 395 -1.60 12.11 13.57
N LEU A 396 -1.57 11.37 12.44
CA LEU A 396 -0.46 10.48 12.09
C LEU A 396 0.44 11.14 11.04
N THR A 397 1.64 11.60 11.41
CA THR A 397 2.60 12.07 10.41
C THR A 397 3.29 10.89 9.69
N ASP A 398 3.82 11.13 8.48
CA ASP A 398 4.59 10.09 7.77
C ASP A 398 5.86 9.71 8.54
N ASP A 399 6.48 10.67 9.23
CA ASP A 399 7.62 10.44 10.12
C ASP A 399 7.23 9.58 11.32
N TYR A 400 6.08 9.85 11.93
CA TYR A 400 5.54 9.03 13.01
C TYR A 400 5.30 7.60 12.53
N CYS A 401 4.58 7.42 11.43
CA CYS A 401 4.34 6.10 10.84
C CYS A 401 5.65 5.37 10.53
N THR A 402 6.62 6.05 9.90
CA THR A 402 7.93 5.47 9.58
C THR A 402 8.66 4.98 10.82
N ARG A 403 8.73 5.82 11.86
CA ARG A 403 9.43 5.49 13.11
C ARG A 403 8.79 4.30 13.80
N VAL A 404 7.48 4.35 14.03
CA VAL A 404 6.81 3.36 14.86
C VAL A 404 6.60 2.04 14.11
N GLN A 405 6.36 2.08 12.80
CA GLN A 405 6.41 0.87 11.96
C GLN A 405 7.79 0.22 12.01
N SER A 406 8.88 1.00 12.02
CA SER A 406 10.23 0.44 12.19
C SER A 406 10.39 -0.30 13.51
N LEU A 407 9.98 0.31 14.62
CA LEU A 407 10.04 -0.31 15.94
C LEU A 407 9.18 -1.59 15.99
N CYS A 408 7.96 -1.54 15.46
CA CYS A 408 7.08 -2.70 15.36
C CYS A 408 7.68 -3.83 14.51
N TYR A 409 8.29 -3.48 13.37
CA TYR A 409 8.88 -4.44 12.45
C TYR A 409 10.09 -5.16 13.07
N TYR A 410 10.99 -4.41 13.69
CA TYR A 410 12.21 -4.99 14.27
C TYR A 410 11.98 -5.63 15.63
N TYR A 411 11.14 -5.05 16.49
CA TYR A 411 11.08 -5.44 17.90
C TYR A 411 9.72 -5.98 18.35
N GLY A 412 8.63 -5.64 17.64
CA GLY A 412 7.27 -5.97 18.05
C GLY A 412 7.02 -7.47 18.22
N GLY A 413 7.73 -8.33 17.48
CA GLY A 413 7.63 -9.78 17.61
C GLY A 413 8.00 -10.32 19.00
N PHE A 414 8.92 -9.65 19.70
CA PHE A 414 9.36 -10.02 21.05
C PHE A 414 8.43 -9.53 22.17
N GLY A 415 7.46 -8.66 21.83
CA GLY A 415 6.51 -8.10 22.77
C GLY A 415 5.44 -9.07 23.25
N SER A 416 4.59 -8.58 24.15
CA SER A 416 3.36 -9.27 24.56
C SER A 416 2.38 -9.41 23.39
N GLU A 417 1.36 -10.24 23.56
CA GLU A 417 0.28 -10.34 22.56
C GLU A 417 -0.43 -9.02 22.33
N ASP A 418 -0.64 -8.25 23.40
CA ASP A 418 -1.20 -6.90 23.35
C ASP A 418 -0.32 -5.96 22.50
N LEU A 419 1.01 -5.94 22.72
CA LEU A 419 1.92 -5.11 21.94
C LEU A 419 1.89 -5.48 20.45
N ARG A 420 1.86 -6.78 20.13
CA ARG A 420 1.73 -7.26 18.76
C ARG A 420 0.40 -6.83 18.12
N HIS A 421 -0.69 -6.82 18.88
CA HIS A 421 -1.99 -6.36 18.40
C HIS A 421 -1.94 -4.85 18.10
N LYS A 422 -1.37 -4.04 19.00
CA LYS A 422 -1.21 -2.60 18.81
C LYS A 422 -0.35 -2.26 17.59
N CYS A 423 0.75 -2.99 17.37
CA CYS A 423 1.55 -2.84 16.15
C CYS A 423 0.76 -3.09 14.87
N LYS A 424 -0.03 -4.17 14.82
CA LYS A 424 -0.89 -4.48 13.65
C LYS A 424 -1.95 -3.40 13.43
N LYS A 425 -2.54 -2.88 14.51
CA LYS A 425 -3.51 -1.79 14.44
C LYS A 425 -2.88 -0.53 13.85
N LEU A 426 -1.72 -0.12 14.36
CA LEU A 426 -0.95 1.01 13.83
C LEU A 426 -0.60 0.82 12.35
N GLU A 427 -0.11 -0.35 11.95
CA GLU A 427 0.20 -0.63 10.54
C GLU A 427 -1.02 -0.44 9.64
N SER A 428 -2.20 -0.91 10.07
CA SER A 428 -3.46 -0.71 9.37
C SER A 428 -3.81 0.78 9.23
N GLU A 429 -3.71 1.54 10.33
CA GLU A 429 -4.03 2.97 10.33
C GLU A 429 -3.04 3.79 9.46
N CYS A 430 -1.74 3.54 9.59
CA CYS A 430 -0.74 4.16 8.71
C CYS A 430 -1.00 3.85 7.22
N TYR A 431 -1.46 2.63 6.89
CA TYR A 431 -1.84 2.30 5.53
C TYR A 431 -3.09 3.06 5.07
N LYS A 432 -4.15 3.13 5.89
CA LYS A 432 -5.36 3.91 5.58
C LYS A 432 -5.01 5.38 5.28
N LYS A 433 -4.12 5.98 6.09
CA LYS A 433 -3.60 7.33 5.83
C LYS A 433 -2.86 7.44 4.50
N SER A 434 -1.90 6.56 4.22
CA SER A 434 -1.14 6.66 2.97
C SER A 434 -2.03 6.42 1.74
N TYR A 435 -3.01 5.52 1.88
CA TYR A 435 -3.98 5.22 0.85
C TYR A 435 -4.91 6.41 0.55
N PHE A 436 -5.35 7.11 1.58
CA PHE A 436 -6.05 8.39 1.45
C PHE A 436 -5.26 9.41 0.67
N SER A 437 -4.02 9.63 1.10
CA SER A 437 -3.16 10.68 0.61
C SER A 437 -2.86 10.47 -0.88
N SER A 438 -2.59 9.22 -1.27
CA SER A 438 -2.42 8.81 -2.66
C SER A 438 -3.70 8.98 -3.49
N THR A 439 -4.86 8.54 -2.97
CA THR A 439 -6.14 8.71 -3.66
C THR A 439 -6.44 10.20 -3.90
N LEU A 440 -6.22 11.03 -2.90
CA LEU A 440 -6.45 12.46 -2.99
C LEU A 440 -5.46 13.15 -3.94
N LYS A 441 -4.18 12.77 -3.91
CA LYS A 441 -3.17 13.20 -4.89
C LYS A 441 -3.59 12.85 -6.31
N SER A 442 -4.18 11.68 -6.53
CA SER A 442 -4.67 11.25 -7.86
C SER A 442 -5.82 12.12 -8.39
N ILE A 443 -6.69 12.64 -7.51
CA ILE A 443 -7.79 13.54 -7.88
C ILE A 443 -7.27 14.96 -8.15
N LEU A 444 -6.43 15.47 -7.24
CA LEU A 444 -6.02 16.88 -7.24
C LEU A 444 -4.84 17.16 -8.18
N GLY A 445 -4.02 16.16 -8.50
CA GLY A 445 -2.81 16.31 -9.30
C GLY A 445 -1.85 17.33 -8.68
N SER A 446 -1.38 18.29 -9.48
CA SER A 446 -0.49 19.36 -9.00
C SER A 446 -1.12 20.28 -7.95
N SER A 447 -2.45 20.33 -7.86
CA SER A 447 -3.15 21.10 -6.82
C SER A 447 -3.09 20.44 -5.44
N TYR A 448 -2.60 19.20 -5.32
CA TYR A 448 -2.41 18.52 -4.04
C TYR A 448 -1.45 19.31 -3.12
N GLN A 449 -0.30 19.72 -3.67
CA GLN A 449 0.69 20.52 -2.92
C GLN A 449 0.16 21.90 -2.54
N GLN A 450 -0.61 22.52 -3.43
CA GLN A 450 -1.24 23.82 -3.15
C GLN A 450 -2.21 23.72 -1.98
N LEU A 451 -2.97 22.64 -1.87
CA LEU A 451 -3.91 22.41 -0.76
C LEU A 451 -3.20 22.04 0.55
N SER A 452 -2.05 21.37 0.49
CA SER A 452 -1.22 21.17 1.68
C SER A 452 -0.55 22.47 2.16
N GLU A 453 -0.41 23.49 1.31
CA GLU A 453 0.23 24.76 1.70
C GLU A 453 -0.79 25.87 2.07
N THR A 454 -2.02 25.80 1.56
CA THR A 454 -3.08 26.82 1.77
C THR A 454 -4.13 26.43 2.83
N SER A 455 -3.78 25.50 3.72
CA SER A 455 -4.65 24.69 4.60
C SER A 455 -5.54 25.42 5.63
N SER A 456 -5.79 26.72 5.53
CA SER A 456 -6.57 27.45 6.54
C SER A 456 -8.08 27.57 6.26
N ASN A 457 -8.60 27.11 5.11
CA ASN A 457 -10.05 27.23 4.83
C ASN A 457 -10.67 25.98 4.19
N SER A 458 -11.58 25.32 4.92
CA SER A 458 -12.34 24.16 4.47
C SER A 458 -13.21 24.44 3.24
N GLU A 459 -13.77 25.64 3.09
CA GLU A 459 -14.58 26.00 1.91
C GLU A 459 -13.74 26.03 0.62
N SER A 460 -12.51 26.55 0.71
CA SER A 460 -11.59 26.62 -0.44
C SER A 460 -11.16 25.21 -0.86
N CYS A 461 -10.91 24.33 0.12
CA CYS A 461 -10.65 22.92 -0.15
C CYS A 461 -11.85 22.24 -0.83
N VAL A 462 -13.05 22.41 -0.28
CA VAL A 462 -14.27 21.79 -0.82
C VAL A 462 -14.50 22.23 -2.26
N SER A 463 -14.38 23.52 -2.55
CA SER A 463 -14.54 24.07 -3.91
C SER A 463 -13.53 23.50 -4.89
N LEU A 464 -12.26 23.38 -4.48
CA LEU A 464 -11.21 22.82 -5.34
C LEU A 464 -11.40 21.32 -5.57
N LEU A 465 -11.71 20.56 -4.52
CA LEU A 465 -11.97 19.13 -4.60
C LEU A 465 -13.15 18.84 -5.53
N THR A 466 -14.28 19.53 -5.36
CA THR A 466 -15.49 19.29 -6.16
C THR A 466 -15.27 19.64 -7.62
N ARG A 467 -14.54 20.72 -7.91
CA ARG A 467 -14.13 21.07 -9.27
C ARG A 467 -13.29 19.97 -9.89
N LYS A 468 -12.29 19.45 -9.17
CA LYS A 468 -11.44 18.36 -9.67
C LYS A 468 -12.19 17.05 -9.86
N CYS A 469 -13.12 16.72 -8.96
CA CYS A 469 -14.01 15.59 -9.11
C CYS A 469 -14.89 15.70 -10.38
N LYS A 470 -15.42 16.89 -10.69
CA LYS A 470 -16.19 17.14 -11.93
C LYS A 470 -15.34 17.02 -13.20
N GLU A 471 -14.07 17.41 -13.14
CA GLU A 471 -13.11 17.32 -14.26
C GLU A 471 -12.61 15.88 -14.51
N SER A 472 -12.75 14.99 -13.52
CA SER A 472 -12.19 13.64 -13.54
C SER A 472 -13.12 12.64 -14.22
N THR A 473 -12.56 11.77 -15.06
CA THR A 473 -13.27 10.64 -15.69
C THR A 473 -12.63 9.32 -15.26
N GLY A 474 -13.43 8.29 -15.01
CA GLY A 474 -12.91 6.95 -14.68
C GLY A 474 -12.28 6.87 -13.27
N LEU A 475 -12.82 7.62 -12.31
CA LEU A 475 -12.37 7.56 -10.92
C LEU A 475 -12.56 6.14 -10.36
N GLY A 476 -11.55 5.65 -9.64
CA GLY A 476 -11.70 4.43 -8.85
C GLY A 476 -12.67 4.65 -7.70
N PHE A 477 -13.27 3.58 -7.20
CA PHE A 477 -14.17 3.57 -6.04
C PHE A 477 -13.70 4.50 -4.91
N SER A 478 -12.47 4.37 -4.42
CA SER A 478 -11.98 5.21 -3.31
C SER A 478 -11.98 6.71 -3.64
N ALA A 479 -11.64 7.09 -4.87
CA ALA A 479 -11.68 8.48 -5.29
C ALA A 479 -13.13 8.99 -5.41
N ILE A 480 -14.04 8.14 -5.90
CA ILE A 480 -15.47 8.41 -5.89
C ILE A 480 -15.96 8.67 -4.47
N TYR A 481 -15.56 7.85 -3.50
CA TYR A 481 -15.92 8.03 -2.10
C TYR A 481 -15.51 9.42 -1.59
N LEU A 482 -14.26 9.84 -1.84
CA LEU A 482 -13.79 11.18 -1.44
C LEU A 482 -14.61 12.31 -2.08
N CYS A 483 -14.95 12.15 -3.36
CA CYS A 483 -15.78 13.12 -4.08
C CYS A 483 -17.22 13.19 -3.53
N LEU A 484 -17.74 12.10 -2.97
CA LEU A 484 -19.06 12.05 -2.34
C LEU A 484 -19.09 12.61 -0.91
N HIS A 485 -17.93 12.75 -0.27
CA HIS A 485 -17.80 13.28 1.09
C HIS A 485 -16.83 14.48 1.14
N PRO A 486 -17.10 15.57 0.41
CA PRO A 486 -16.11 16.63 0.21
C PRO A 486 -15.75 17.38 1.51
N LEU A 487 -16.74 17.64 2.37
CA LEU A 487 -16.51 18.31 3.65
C LEU A 487 -15.63 17.47 4.59
N THR A 488 -16.00 16.21 4.80
CA THR A 488 -15.22 15.27 5.61
C THR A 488 -13.81 15.09 5.05
N THR A 489 -13.69 14.90 3.74
CA THR A 489 -12.39 14.76 3.04
C THR A 489 -11.50 15.97 3.30
N CYS A 490 -12.05 17.18 3.17
CA CYS A 490 -11.29 18.42 3.37
C CYS A 490 -10.93 18.68 4.83
N ASN A 491 -11.81 18.39 5.78
CA ASN A 491 -11.50 18.51 7.20
C ASN A 491 -10.35 17.56 7.58
N THR A 492 -10.42 16.30 7.14
CA THR A 492 -9.34 15.33 7.32
C THR A 492 -8.04 15.78 6.67
N LEU A 493 -8.08 16.39 5.49
CA LEU A 493 -6.87 16.92 4.84
C LEU A 493 -6.25 18.04 5.67
N ILE A 494 -7.05 19.01 6.13
CA ILE A 494 -6.60 20.15 6.92
C ILE A 494 -5.96 19.69 8.23
N GLU A 495 -6.60 18.75 8.92
CA GLU A 495 -6.09 18.20 10.18
C GLU A 495 -4.79 17.41 10.00
N ASN A 496 -4.56 16.80 8.82
CA ASN A 496 -3.32 16.08 8.52
C ASN A 496 -2.19 16.97 7.97
N VAL A 497 -2.47 18.25 7.68
CA VAL A 497 -1.52 19.21 7.09
C VAL A 497 -1.07 20.27 8.10
N LEU A 498 -1.89 20.56 9.12
CA LEU A 498 -1.57 21.55 10.17
C LEU A 498 -0.66 21.01 11.29
N GLU A 499 -0.16 19.78 11.17
CA GLU A 499 0.84 19.13 12.05
C GLU A 499 2.05 18.67 11.26
#